data_AF-A0A522A4T6-F1
#
_entry.id   AF-A0A522A4T6-F1
#
_cell.length_a   1.000
_cell.length_b   1.000
_cell.length_c   1.000
_cell.angle_alpha   90.00
_cell.angle_beta   90.00
_cell.angle_gamma   90.00
#
_symmetry.space_group_name_H-M   'P 1'
#
loop_
_entity.id
_entity.type
_entity.pdbx_description
1 polymer ?
#
loop_
_entity_poly.entity_id
_entity_poly.type
_entity_poly.pdbx_seq_one_letter_code
_entity_poly.pdbx_strand_id
1 'polypeptide(L)'
;SLFKRGSGGLTVANSATWDLTQASSGGFNGPLIAQAGTLTFDNGSVQTVTGELVIGGVIANGGAGNDARLVVDGATMNVSSWLSIGRGNGVGGVSSDLVLTNGAVVTAQDSSACYNGGSGANKPKGSITLSDTSSLTINNQFHVAEAGGANFSVNVNGTSTLAYGGFMDLCIGFGGTVANMNVNGGTVNCGGDPYIGHWGDGNATLTVNSGSFNVGTAGERWLFMGYWDYVNGQINVNGGTLQFWNNSKVRMARNVNNGGNTFAHVINQNSGDVTFYSDGGTTPGGSGLLDMCYVGAASGTSTYNLNGGTLTVPAIMSSATAGNRVFNFNGGTLLAAAAGTLMDLGAGNAHAYVRTNGAVIDDGGQSVTINTALEHFTGEATDGGLTKKGIGTLNLTGANSYTGNTIVKAGTLELAQATLASSASVSVSNTAVLQLDFATTNQVFGLVLNGVAQPAGVYNNGNAPTYLTGTGSLLVQPIASNPTNLTFSVIGGTLSLSWPADHLGWLLQSQTNSLNLGIVTNNSAWYDWPGTASVTSTNVPINTANPAVFFRLRHP
;
A
#
# COMPACT_ATOMS: atom_id res chain seq x y z
N SER A 1 11.96 -44.37 -12.43
CA SER A 1 11.99 -43.39 -11.32
C SER A 1 13.41 -42.86 -11.15
N LEU A 2 13.55 -41.69 -10.52
CA LEU A 2 14.82 -41.17 -10.02
C LEU A 2 14.66 -40.79 -8.54
N PHE A 3 15.56 -41.30 -7.69
CA PHE A 3 15.62 -40.93 -6.28
C PHE A 3 17.03 -40.44 -5.91
N LYS A 4 17.19 -39.13 -5.79
CA LYS A 4 18.48 -38.49 -5.48
C LYS A 4 18.59 -38.21 -3.98
N ARG A 5 19.50 -38.93 -3.30
CA ARG A 5 19.66 -38.90 -1.81
C ARG A 5 21.05 -38.51 -1.29
N GLY A 6 22.08 -38.52 -2.14
CA GLY A 6 23.43 -38.13 -1.73
C GLY A 6 23.58 -36.61 -1.64
N SER A 7 24.44 -36.10 -0.76
CA SER A 7 24.71 -34.66 -0.61
C SER A 7 25.43 -34.02 -1.81
N GLY A 8 26.10 -34.81 -2.64
CA GLY A 8 26.80 -34.34 -3.84
C GLY A 8 25.90 -33.89 -4.99
N GLY A 9 26.51 -33.48 -6.11
CA GLY A 9 25.79 -33.15 -7.35
C GLY A 9 25.49 -34.39 -8.21
N LEU A 10 24.35 -34.40 -8.90
CA LEU A 10 24.06 -35.30 -10.01
C LEU A 10 23.56 -34.47 -11.19
N THR A 11 24.21 -34.59 -12.35
CA THR A 11 23.77 -33.96 -13.60
C THR A 11 23.21 -35.01 -14.54
N VAL A 12 22.04 -34.74 -15.12
CA VAL A 12 21.38 -35.56 -16.11
C VAL A 12 21.23 -34.74 -17.39
N ALA A 13 22.12 -34.98 -18.35
CA ALA A 13 22.20 -34.22 -19.60
C ALA A 13 21.39 -34.82 -20.77
N ASN A 14 20.81 -36.00 -20.58
CA ASN A 14 20.01 -36.70 -21.60
C ASN A 14 18.52 -36.58 -21.26
N SER A 15 17.68 -36.51 -22.30
CA SER A 15 16.23 -36.56 -22.15
C SER A 15 15.77 -37.88 -21.54
N ALA A 16 14.78 -37.82 -20.65
CA ALA A 16 14.24 -39.01 -20.00
C ALA A 16 12.76 -38.86 -19.63
N THR A 17 12.09 -40.01 -19.50
CA THR A 17 10.74 -40.10 -18.94
C THR A 17 10.81 -40.82 -17.60
N TRP A 18 10.20 -40.22 -16.57
CA TRP A 18 10.09 -40.71 -15.22
C TRP A 18 8.61 -41.02 -14.93
N ASP A 19 8.23 -42.28 -15.05
CA ASP A 19 6.83 -42.74 -15.01
C ASP A 19 6.55 -43.86 -14.00
N LEU A 20 7.60 -44.51 -13.49
CA LEU A 20 7.47 -45.55 -12.47
C LEU A 20 7.43 -44.92 -11.06
N THR A 21 6.35 -45.13 -10.31
CA THR A 21 6.25 -44.73 -8.89
C THR A 21 7.06 -45.68 -8.01
N GLN A 22 8.35 -45.39 -7.78
CA GLN A 22 9.23 -46.23 -6.95
C GLN A 22 10.03 -45.48 -5.89
N ALA A 23 10.17 -44.15 -5.99
CA ALA A 23 10.90 -43.39 -4.98
C ALA A 23 9.98 -43.08 -3.81
N SER A 24 10.39 -43.40 -2.59
CA SER A 24 9.63 -43.12 -1.36
C SER A 24 10.48 -42.35 -0.34
N SER A 25 9.89 -41.33 0.27
CA SER A 25 10.55 -40.47 1.26
C SER A 25 9.51 -39.93 2.25
N GLY A 26 9.55 -40.37 3.51
CA GLY A 26 8.81 -39.70 4.60
C GLY A 26 7.30 -39.51 4.37
N GLY A 27 6.65 -40.45 3.68
CA GLY A 27 5.22 -40.38 3.34
C GLY A 27 4.91 -39.87 1.93
N PHE A 28 5.93 -39.58 1.11
CA PHE A 28 5.77 -39.17 -0.29
C PHE A 28 6.26 -40.26 -1.24
N ASN A 29 5.54 -40.47 -2.34
CA ASN A 29 5.93 -41.40 -3.40
C ASN A 29 5.82 -40.71 -4.75
N GLY A 30 6.87 -40.83 -5.57
CA GLY A 30 6.85 -40.20 -6.88
C GLY A 30 7.82 -40.85 -7.87
N PRO A 31 7.61 -40.57 -9.17
CA PRO A 31 8.57 -40.91 -10.21
C PRO A 31 9.90 -40.17 -10.09
N LEU A 32 9.93 -38.97 -9.49
CA LEU A 32 11.16 -38.19 -9.29
C LEU A 32 11.16 -37.54 -7.90
N ILE A 33 12.16 -37.88 -7.07
CA ILE A 33 12.41 -37.24 -5.78
C ILE A 33 13.86 -36.80 -5.69
N ALA A 34 14.09 -35.50 -5.49
CA ALA A 34 15.37 -34.93 -5.11
C ALA A 34 15.37 -34.61 -3.61
N GLN A 35 15.83 -35.56 -2.78
CA GLN A 35 15.78 -35.44 -1.31
C GLN A 35 17.05 -34.81 -0.72
N ALA A 36 18.19 -34.81 -1.44
CA ALA A 36 19.41 -34.16 -0.96
C ALA A 36 20.37 -33.77 -2.08
N GLY A 37 21.22 -32.78 -1.79
CA GLY A 37 22.25 -32.28 -2.69
C GLY A 37 21.66 -31.57 -3.91
N THR A 38 22.45 -31.42 -4.97
CA THR A 38 21.97 -30.80 -6.22
C THR A 38 21.66 -31.87 -7.27
N LEU A 39 20.48 -31.78 -7.88
CA LEU A 39 20.10 -32.47 -9.11
C LEU A 39 20.01 -31.42 -10.22
N THR A 40 20.75 -31.60 -11.31
CA THR A 40 20.77 -30.67 -12.44
C THR A 40 20.29 -31.37 -13.71
N PHE A 41 19.39 -30.73 -14.45
CA PHE A 41 19.02 -31.08 -15.81
C PHE A 41 19.48 -29.96 -16.75
N ASP A 42 20.26 -30.29 -17.76
CA ASP A 42 20.93 -29.32 -18.63
C ASP A 42 20.97 -29.76 -20.10
N ASN A 43 21.79 -29.09 -20.91
CA ASN A 43 22.14 -29.45 -22.29
C ASN A 43 20.93 -29.60 -23.23
N GLY A 44 19.91 -28.77 -23.07
CA GLY A 44 18.69 -28.85 -23.88
C GLY A 44 17.87 -30.13 -23.65
N SER A 45 18.14 -30.88 -22.58
CA SER A 45 17.42 -32.12 -22.28
C SER A 45 15.93 -31.85 -22.00
N VAL A 46 15.10 -32.84 -22.32
CA VAL A 46 13.66 -32.81 -22.03
C VAL A 46 13.34 -33.90 -21.02
N GLN A 47 12.85 -33.49 -19.86
CA GLN A 47 12.44 -34.38 -18.78
C GLN A 47 10.92 -34.43 -18.69
N THR A 48 10.35 -35.62 -18.76
CA THR A 48 8.91 -35.83 -18.57
C THR A 48 8.69 -36.60 -17.28
N VAL A 49 7.95 -36.04 -16.34
CA VAL A 49 7.58 -36.66 -15.07
C VAL A 49 6.08 -36.95 -15.10
N THR A 50 5.74 -38.23 -15.23
CA THR A 50 4.35 -38.71 -15.21
C THR A 50 3.94 -38.99 -13.77
N GLY A 51 3.64 -37.93 -13.02
CA GLY A 51 3.31 -37.98 -11.59
C GLY A 51 3.88 -36.78 -10.84
N GLU A 52 3.91 -36.87 -9.51
CA GLU A 52 4.45 -35.82 -8.64
C GLU A 52 5.99 -35.79 -8.70
N LEU A 53 6.53 -34.58 -8.88
CA LEU A 53 7.95 -34.29 -8.69
C LEU A 53 8.14 -33.68 -7.31
N VAL A 54 9.04 -34.24 -6.49
CA VAL A 54 9.32 -33.72 -5.14
C VAL A 54 10.77 -33.23 -5.02
N ILE A 55 10.94 -32.00 -4.52
CA ILE A 55 12.23 -31.43 -4.09
C ILE A 55 12.18 -31.32 -2.57
N GLY A 56 13.01 -32.10 -1.89
CA GLY A 56 13.07 -32.23 -0.44
C GLY A 56 12.45 -33.52 0.07
N GLY A 57 11.91 -33.45 1.28
CA GLY A 57 11.40 -34.58 2.04
C GLY A 57 12.28 -34.95 3.23
N VAL A 58 11.73 -35.78 4.11
CA VAL A 58 12.42 -36.35 5.27
C VAL A 58 12.47 -37.86 5.20
N ILE A 59 13.43 -38.45 5.90
CA ILE A 59 13.43 -39.90 6.14
C ILE A 59 12.29 -40.26 7.12
N ALA A 60 12.06 -39.43 8.13
CA ALA A 60 10.96 -39.55 9.08
C ALA A 60 10.41 -38.18 9.47
N ASN A 61 9.08 -38.06 9.58
CA ASN A 61 8.40 -36.84 10.00
C ASN A 61 8.88 -36.36 11.37
N GLY A 62 9.15 -35.06 11.50
CA GLY A 62 9.72 -34.47 12.71
C GLY A 62 11.23 -34.73 12.90
N GLY A 63 11.89 -35.42 11.96
CA GLY A 63 13.34 -35.64 11.95
C GLY A 63 14.13 -34.54 11.23
N ALA A 64 15.46 -34.67 11.20
CA ALA A 64 16.33 -33.80 10.42
C ALA A 64 16.04 -33.93 8.92
N GLY A 65 15.91 -32.80 8.22
CA GLY A 65 15.86 -32.74 6.76
C GLY A 65 17.26 -32.63 6.14
N ASN A 66 17.33 -32.62 4.81
CA ASN A 66 18.55 -32.30 4.06
C ASN A 66 18.28 -31.12 3.11
N ASP A 67 19.32 -30.34 2.82
CA ASP A 67 19.24 -29.37 1.72
C ASP A 67 19.09 -30.11 0.39
N ALA A 68 18.09 -29.70 -0.39
CA ALA A 68 17.78 -30.29 -1.68
C ALA A 68 17.63 -29.17 -2.72
N ARG A 69 18.32 -29.31 -3.85
CA ARG A 69 18.24 -28.33 -4.92
C ARG A 69 18.01 -29.03 -6.26
N LEU A 70 16.99 -28.59 -6.97
CA LEU A 70 16.76 -28.94 -8.37
C LEU A 70 17.13 -27.74 -9.24
N VAL A 71 18.03 -27.95 -10.19
CA VAL A 71 18.41 -26.95 -11.20
C VAL A 71 17.92 -27.44 -12.56
N VAL A 72 17.17 -26.60 -13.27
CA VAL A 72 16.87 -26.78 -14.69
C VAL A 72 17.59 -25.66 -15.42
N ASP A 73 18.54 -26.01 -16.27
CA ASP A 73 19.49 -25.07 -16.85
C ASP A 73 19.49 -25.18 -18.38
N GLY A 74 18.80 -24.27 -19.07
CA GLY A 74 18.60 -24.36 -20.52
C GLY A 74 17.97 -25.68 -20.98
N ALA A 75 17.15 -26.30 -20.11
CA ALA A 75 16.48 -27.58 -20.31
C ALA A 75 14.95 -27.45 -20.12
N THR A 76 14.21 -28.48 -20.50
CA THR A 76 12.75 -28.55 -20.33
C THR A 76 12.35 -29.59 -19.29
N MET A 77 11.41 -29.25 -18.42
CA MET A 77 10.80 -30.15 -17.46
C MET A 77 9.28 -30.09 -17.51
N ASN A 78 8.65 -31.21 -17.83
CA ASN A 78 7.20 -31.35 -17.90
C ASN A 78 6.73 -32.26 -16.78
N VAL A 79 5.93 -31.73 -15.86
CA VAL A 79 5.36 -32.48 -14.72
C VAL A 79 3.86 -32.61 -14.94
N SER A 80 3.35 -33.83 -15.08
CA SER A 80 1.93 -34.05 -15.39
C SER A 80 0.99 -33.85 -14.20
N SER A 81 1.53 -33.57 -13.02
CA SER A 81 0.80 -33.48 -11.74
C SER A 81 1.43 -32.40 -10.85
N TRP A 82 1.65 -32.68 -9.57
CA TRP A 82 2.20 -31.76 -8.58
C TRP A 82 3.70 -31.54 -8.73
N LEU A 83 4.12 -30.28 -8.77
CA LEU A 83 5.49 -29.84 -8.52
C LEU A 83 5.61 -29.44 -7.05
N SER A 84 6.20 -30.32 -6.24
CA SER A 84 6.29 -30.17 -4.79
C SER A 84 7.68 -29.70 -4.36
N ILE A 85 7.79 -28.52 -3.74
CA ILE A 85 9.04 -27.96 -3.24
C ILE A 85 8.99 -27.82 -1.72
N GLY A 86 9.97 -28.37 -1.01
CA GLY A 86 10.06 -28.28 0.45
C GLY A 86 9.05 -29.15 1.20
N ARG A 87 8.43 -30.11 0.51
CA ARG A 87 7.39 -30.96 1.08
C ARG A 87 7.96 -31.82 2.21
N GLY A 88 7.51 -31.59 3.44
CA GLY A 88 7.90 -32.35 4.62
C GLY A 88 9.36 -32.18 5.07
N ASN A 89 10.03 -31.06 4.77
CA ASN A 89 11.46 -30.78 5.02
C ASN A 89 11.95 -30.79 6.50
N GLY A 90 11.28 -31.48 7.41
CA GLY A 90 11.77 -31.74 8.77
C GLY A 90 11.67 -30.54 9.72
N VAL A 91 12.24 -30.70 10.91
CA VAL A 91 12.23 -29.69 11.99
C VAL A 91 13.22 -28.56 11.72
N GLY A 92 12.90 -27.69 10.76
CA GLY A 92 13.47 -26.34 10.55
C GLY A 92 15.00 -26.23 10.52
N GLY A 93 15.58 -25.98 9.34
CA GLY A 93 17.02 -25.71 9.21
C GLY A 93 17.58 -25.92 7.81
N VAL A 94 16.88 -26.67 6.97
CA VAL A 94 17.26 -26.98 5.59
C VAL A 94 16.34 -26.32 4.57
N SER A 95 16.83 -26.15 3.36
CA SER A 95 16.14 -25.53 2.23
C SER A 95 15.87 -26.52 1.10
N SER A 96 14.70 -26.42 0.48
CA SER A 96 14.43 -27.02 -0.83
C SER A 96 14.28 -25.96 -1.90
N ASP A 97 15.12 -26.01 -2.92
CA ASP A 97 15.20 -24.95 -3.91
C ASP A 97 14.99 -25.47 -5.33
N LEU A 98 14.13 -24.78 -6.08
CA LEU A 98 14.03 -24.88 -7.54
C LEU A 98 14.71 -23.68 -8.18
N VAL A 99 15.66 -23.93 -9.08
CA VAL A 99 16.40 -22.90 -9.79
C VAL A 99 16.27 -23.10 -11.30
N LEU A 100 15.75 -22.08 -12.00
CA LEU A 100 15.60 -22.06 -13.46
C LEU A 100 16.52 -21.00 -14.07
N THR A 101 17.42 -21.42 -14.96
CA THR A 101 18.44 -20.56 -15.58
C THR A 101 18.57 -20.83 -17.09
N ASN A 102 19.22 -19.90 -17.80
CA ASN A 102 19.62 -20.05 -19.19
C ASN A 102 18.48 -20.46 -20.15
N GLY A 103 17.26 -19.95 -19.93
CA GLY A 103 16.10 -20.23 -20.78
C GLY A 103 15.42 -21.57 -20.48
N ALA A 104 15.56 -22.08 -19.26
CA ALA A 104 14.85 -23.26 -18.80
C ALA A 104 13.33 -23.10 -18.89
N VAL A 105 12.62 -24.18 -19.22
CA VAL A 105 11.16 -24.20 -19.33
C VAL A 105 10.61 -25.28 -18.41
N VAL A 106 9.79 -24.91 -17.44
CA VAL A 106 9.14 -25.84 -16.52
C VAL A 106 7.64 -25.69 -16.59
N THR A 107 6.94 -26.81 -16.75
CA THR A 107 5.47 -26.86 -16.70
C THR A 107 5.03 -27.87 -15.66
N ALA A 108 3.99 -27.54 -14.90
CA ALA A 108 3.34 -28.45 -13.97
C ALA A 108 1.82 -28.21 -13.96
N GLN A 109 1.05 -29.24 -13.57
CA GLN A 109 -0.39 -29.09 -13.43
C GLN A 109 -0.73 -28.25 -12.20
N ASP A 110 -0.16 -28.62 -11.05
CA ASP A 110 -0.33 -27.94 -9.77
C ASP A 110 1.05 -27.78 -9.12
N SER A 111 1.16 -26.93 -8.12
CA SER A 111 2.35 -26.84 -7.28
C SER A 111 2.01 -26.88 -5.81
N SER A 112 2.94 -27.40 -5.01
CA SER A 112 2.88 -27.39 -3.55
C SER A 112 4.21 -26.87 -3.04
N ALA A 113 4.25 -25.70 -2.41
CA ALA A 113 5.47 -25.20 -1.77
C ALA A 113 5.33 -25.16 -0.24
N CYS A 114 6.19 -25.94 0.39
CA CYS A 114 6.33 -26.06 1.84
C CYS A 114 5.09 -26.61 2.56
N TYR A 115 4.42 -27.60 1.97
CA TYR A 115 3.50 -28.46 2.72
C TYR A 115 4.26 -29.32 3.75
N ASN A 116 3.73 -29.49 4.96
CA ASN A 116 4.43 -30.17 6.06
C ASN A 116 4.33 -31.71 6.03
N GLY A 117 3.69 -32.31 5.02
CA GLY A 117 3.53 -33.76 4.96
C GLY A 117 2.59 -34.33 6.01
N GLY A 118 1.70 -33.51 6.57
CA GLY A 118 0.78 -33.92 7.64
C GLY A 118 1.41 -33.93 9.05
N SER A 119 2.64 -33.45 9.22
CA SER A 119 3.30 -33.36 10.53
C SER A 119 3.52 -31.92 10.96
N GLY A 120 2.88 -31.49 12.05
CA GLY A 120 3.05 -30.14 12.61
C GLY A 120 4.48 -29.83 13.10
N ALA A 121 5.29 -30.86 13.31
CA ALA A 121 6.71 -30.73 13.65
C ALA A 121 7.56 -30.26 12.46
N ASN A 122 7.14 -30.54 11.23
CA ASN A 122 7.89 -30.11 10.06
C ASN A 122 7.71 -28.59 9.86
N LYS A 123 8.81 -27.85 9.74
CA LYS A 123 8.90 -26.40 9.48
C LYS A 123 9.60 -26.16 8.14
N PRO A 124 8.92 -26.48 7.02
CA PRO A 124 9.54 -26.51 5.71
C PRO A 124 9.97 -25.13 5.21
N LYS A 125 11.09 -25.08 4.50
CA LYS A 125 11.65 -23.86 3.90
C LYS A 125 12.13 -24.12 2.49
N GLY A 126 12.23 -23.07 1.68
CA GLY A 126 12.73 -23.20 0.33
C GLY A 126 12.56 -21.97 -0.54
N SER A 127 12.88 -22.15 -1.81
CA SER A 127 12.65 -21.12 -2.82
C SER A 127 12.35 -21.66 -4.21
N ILE A 128 11.72 -20.81 -5.03
CA ILE A 128 11.70 -20.93 -6.49
C ILE A 128 12.41 -19.70 -7.02
N THR A 129 13.43 -19.86 -7.86
CA THR A 129 14.16 -18.75 -8.47
C THR A 129 14.22 -18.93 -9.97
N LEU A 130 13.68 -17.94 -10.71
CA LEU A 130 13.75 -17.85 -12.15
C LEU A 130 14.72 -16.72 -12.54
N SER A 131 15.60 -17.01 -13.49
CA SER A 131 16.55 -16.03 -14.03
C SER A 131 16.55 -16.05 -15.56
N ASP A 132 17.21 -15.06 -16.16
CA ASP A 132 17.38 -14.92 -17.61
C ASP A 132 16.04 -14.90 -18.35
N THR A 133 15.86 -15.74 -19.36
CA THR A 133 14.62 -15.91 -20.14
C THR A 133 13.82 -17.14 -19.73
N SER A 134 14.07 -17.70 -18.55
CA SER A 134 13.45 -18.95 -18.09
C SER A 134 11.94 -18.79 -17.82
N SER A 135 11.18 -19.89 -17.85
CA SER A 135 9.75 -19.87 -17.58
C SER A 135 9.28 -20.99 -16.64
N LEU A 136 8.33 -20.66 -15.78
CA LEU A 136 7.56 -21.60 -14.97
C LEU A 136 6.07 -21.38 -15.24
N THR A 137 5.39 -22.43 -15.69
CA THR A 137 3.94 -22.42 -15.91
C THR A 137 3.28 -23.45 -15.01
N ILE A 138 2.33 -22.99 -14.18
CA ILE A 138 1.49 -23.84 -13.33
C ILE A 138 0.06 -23.77 -13.85
N ASN A 139 -0.44 -24.84 -14.48
CA ASN A 139 -1.71 -24.76 -15.21
C ASN A 139 -2.92 -24.46 -14.30
N ASN A 140 -2.86 -24.89 -13.04
CA ASN A 140 -3.95 -24.75 -12.08
C ASN A 140 -3.46 -24.04 -10.80
N GLN A 141 -3.23 -24.75 -9.69
CA GLN A 141 -3.01 -24.10 -8.39
C GLN A 141 -1.54 -23.79 -8.11
N PHE A 142 -1.24 -22.53 -7.77
CA PHE A 142 0.09 -22.10 -7.35
C PHE A 142 0.16 -21.81 -5.85
N HIS A 143 0.61 -22.78 -5.05
CA HIS A 143 0.65 -22.67 -3.59
C HIS A 143 2.04 -22.28 -3.07
N VAL A 144 2.09 -21.28 -2.18
CA VAL A 144 3.33 -20.75 -1.60
C VAL A 144 3.22 -20.67 -0.08
N ALA A 145 4.08 -21.42 0.62
CA ALA A 145 4.13 -21.53 2.08
C ALA A 145 2.81 -22.06 2.69
N GLU A 146 2.53 -23.33 2.42
CA GLU A 146 1.27 -23.97 2.79
C GLU A 146 1.15 -24.35 4.27
N ALA A 147 2.28 -24.61 4.94
CA ALA A 147 2.26 -25.17 6.28
C ALA A 147 2.61 -24.17 7.39
N GLY A 148 2.26 -24.57 8.61
CA GLY A 148 2.50 -23.73 9.78
C GLY A 148 3.97 -23.59 10.15
N GLY A 149 4.46 -22.34 10.19
CA GLY A 149 5.87 -21.99 10.37
C GLY A 149 6.74 -22.26 9.15
N ALA A 150 6.13 -22.40 7.97
CA ALA A 150 6.85 -22.47 6.71
C ALA A 150 7.50 -21.12 6.35
N ASN A 151 8.60 -21.15 5.60
CA ASN A 151 9.26 -19.95 5.08
C ASN A 151 9.68 -20.17 3.63
N PHE A 152 8.99 -19.52 2.68
CA PHE A 152 9.23 -19.73 1.26
C PHE A 152 9.32 -18.43 0.48
N SER A 153 10.22 -18.40 -0.49
CA SER A 153 10.41 -17.24 -1.38
C SER A 153 10.33 -17.63 -2.85
N VAL A 154 9.59 -16.85 -3.63
CA VAL A 154 9.56 -16.93 -5.11
C VAL A 154 10.26 -15.70 -5.66
N ASN A 155 11.28 -15.88 -6.50
CA ASN A 155 12.05 -14.80 -7.10
C ASN A 155 11.98 -14.87 -8.61
N VAL A 156 11.45 -13.82 -9.23
CA VAL A 156 11.34 -13.67 -10.69
C VAL A 156 12.30 -12.58 -11.12
N ASN A 157 13.38 -12.96 -11.83
CA ASN A 157 14.48 -12.07 -12.18
C ASN A 157 14.68 -11.99 -13.71
N GLY A 158 15.52 -11.06 -14.16
CA GLY A 158 15.88 -10.93 -15.58
C GLY A 158 14.66 -10.60 -16.44
N THR A 159 14.40 -11.40 -17.47
CA THR A 159 13.19 -11.33 -18.31
C THR A 159 12.38 -12.63 -18.22
N SER A 160 12.50 -13.34 -17.10
CA SER A 160 11.83 -14.62 -16.89
C SER A 160 10.32 -14.46 -16.74
N THR A 161 9.57 -15.55 -16.94
CA THR A 161 8.11 -15.53 -16.83
C THR A 161 7.61 -16.59 -15.86
N LEU A 162 6.82 -16.17 -14.88
CA LEU A 162 6.00 -17.05 -14.06
C LEU A 162 4.53 -16.88 -14.48
N ALA A 163 3.84 -17.96 -14.78
CA ALA A 163 2.42 -17.93 -15.10
C ALA A 163 1.66 -19.00 -14.34
N TYR A 164 0.43 -18.69 -13.92
CA TYR A 164 -0.48 -19.69 -13.40
C TYR A 164 -1.92 -19.49 -13.91
N GLY A 165 -2.65 -20.59 -14.11
CA GLY A 165 -4.00 -20.57 -14.70
C GLY A 165 -5.14 -20.54 -13.69
N GLY A 166 -5.02 -21.31 -12.61
CA GLY A 166 -5.97 -21.34 -11.49
C GLY A 166 -5.72 -20.19 -10.52
N PHE A 167 -5.89 -20.41 -9.22
CA PHE A 167 -5.56 -19.40 -8.22
C PHE A 167 -4.12 -19.55 -7.69
N MET A 168 -3.62 -18.47 -7.10
CA MET A 168 -2.37 -18.49 -6.34
C MET A 168 -2.64 -18.20 -4.88
N ASP A 169 -2.04 -19.02 -4.01
CA ASP A 169 -2.03 -18.79 -2.58
C ASP A 169 -0.63 -18.36 -2.12
N LEU A 170 -0.51 -17.10 -1.71
CA LEU A 170 0.68 -16.60 -1.01
C LEU A 170 0.37 -16.61 0.49
N CYS A 171 0.87 -17.63 1.20
CA CYS A 171 0.63 -17.94 2.61
C CYS A 171 -0.76 -18.54 2.92
N ILE A 172 -0.74 -19.76 3.49
CA ILE A 172 -1.94 -20.51 3.96
C ILE A 172 -1.77 -20.99 5.41
N GLY A 173 -0.59 -20.85 6.01
CA GLY A 173 -0.24 -21.50 7.29
C GLY A 173 -0.47 -20.66 8.56
N PHE A 174 -0.58 -21.37 9.69
CA PHE A 174 -0.62 -20.83 11.07
C PHE A 174 0.75 -20.91 11.78
N GLY A 175 0.98 -20.15 12.85
CA GLY A 175 2.20 -20.27 13.65
C GLY A 175 3.43 -19.64 12.98
N GLY A 176 3.26 -18.43 12.43
CA GLY A 176 4.38 -17.61 11.94
C GLY A 176 4.88 -17.99 10.55
N THR A 177 3.99 -18.49 9.69
CA THR A 177 4.30 -18.76 8.28
C THR A 177 4.69 -17.47 7.55
N VAL A 178 5.68 -17.57 6.67
CA VAL A 178 6.17 -16.45 5.85
C VAL A 178 6.22 -16.87 4.39
N ALA A 179 5.59 -16.07 3.53
CA ALA A 179 5.60 -16.25 2.09
C ALA A 179 6.04 -14.94 1.42
N ASN A 180 7.09 -15.01 0.60
CA ASN A 180 7.57 -13.85 -0.15
C ASN A 180 7.50 -14.15 -1.65
N MET A 181 7.02 -13.18 -2.43
CA MET A 181 7.20 -13.16 -3.88
C MET A 181 7.89 -11.86 -4.27
N ASN A 182 9.03 -11.97 -4.95
CA ASN A 182 9.84 -10.85 -5.40
C ASN A 182 9.90 -10.84 -6.93
N VAL A 183 9.40 -9.75 -7.52
CA VAL A 183 9.49 -9.45 -8.94
C VAL A 183 10.62 -8.44 -9.11
N ASN A 184 11.81 -8.93 -9.42
CA ASN A 184 13.05 -8.15 -9.57
C ASN A 184 13.40 -7.88 -11.04
N GLY A 185 12.42 -8.11 -11.91
CA GLY A 185 12.49 -8.11 -13.36
C GLY A 185 11.33 -8.98 -13.85
N GLY A 186 11.42 -9.49 -15.07
CA GLY A 186 10.51 -10.50 -15.58
C GLY A 186 9.02 -10.14 -15.48
N THR A 187 8.19 -11.17 -15.58
CA THR A 187 6.75 -11.04 -15.63
C THR A 187 6.07 -12.15 -14.84
N VAL A 188 5.12 -11.77 -13.98
CA VAL A 188 4.19 -12.70 -13.33
C VAL A 188 2.81 -12.51 -13.94
N ASN A 189 2.23 -13.58 -14.49
CA ASN A 189 0.93 -13.57 -15.14
C ASN A 189 -0.09 -14.41 -14.35
N CYS A 190 -1.13 -13.75 -13.87
CA CYS A 190 -2.17 -14.36 -13.05
C CYS A 190 -3.43 -14.61 -13.90
N GLY A 191 -3.62 -15.86 -14.33
CA GLY A 191 -4.82 -16.31 -15.02
C GLY A 191 -6.04 -16.43 -14.09
N GLY A 192 -5.80 -16.72 -12.81
CA GLY A 192 -6.81 -16.67 -11.75
C GLY A 192 -6.41 -15.80 -10.56
N ASP A 193 -7.27 -15.78 -9.55
CA ASP A 193 -7.18 -14.84 -8.43
C ASP A 193 -5.88 -15.05 -7.61
N PRO A 194 -5.07 -13.99 -7.39
CA PRO A 194 -3.98 -14.03 -6.42
C PRO A 194 -4.49 -13.69 -5.01
N TYR A 195 -4.20 -14.56 -4.05
CA TYR A 195 -4.43 -14.33 -2.63
C TYR A 195 -3.11 -13.95 -1.94
N ILE A 196 -2.99 -12.67 -1.56
CA ILE A 196 -1.88 -12.17 -0.72
C ILE A 196 -2.31 -12.31 0.74
N GLY A 197 -2.02 -13.48 1.30
CA GLY A 197 -2.55 -13.95 2.56
C GLY A 197 -3.93 -14.56 2.38
N HIS A 198 -4.00 -15.89 2.21
CA HIS A 198 -5.28 -16.58 2.03
C HIS A 198 -5.87 -17.02 3.38
N TRP A 199 -5.18 -17.92 4.10
CA TRP A 199 -5.59 -18.53 5.37
C TRP A 199 -4.50 -18.37 6.45
N GLY A 200 -4.89 -18.61 7.70
CA GLY A 200 -3.96 -18.67 8.81
C GLY A 200 -3.66 -17.33 9.48
N ASP A 201 -2.47 -17.24 10.05
CA ASP A 201 -1.96 -16.07 10.80
C ASP A 201 -0.62 -15.56 10.27
N GLY A 202 -0.18 -16.12 9.14
CA GLY A 202 1.13 -15.83 8.57
C GLY A 202 1.22 -14.46 7.90
N ASN A 203 2.39 -14.22 7.29
CA ASN A 203 2.72 -12.98 6.60
C ASN A 203 3.01 -13.28 5.13
N ALA A 204 2.22 -12.67 4.25
CA ALA A 204 2.39 -12.73 2.80
C ALA A 204 2.93 -11.40 2.28
N THR A 205 4.09 -11.40 1.64
CA THR A 205 4.67 -10.21 1.03
C THR A 205 4.86 -10.39 -0.47
N LEU A 206 4.19 -9.57 -1.27
CA LEU A 206 4.51 -9.39 -2.69
C LEU A 206 5.34 -8.10 -2.85
N THR A 207 6.52 -8.20 -3.44
CA THR A 207 7.38 -7.04 -3.72
C THR A 207 7.64 -6.95 -5.22
N VAL A 208 7.22 -5.85 -5.84
CA VAL A 208 7.53 -5.49 -7.22
C VAL A 208 8.65 -4.44 -7.18
N ASN A 209 9.88 -4.89 -7.42
CA ASN A 209 11.05 -4.02 -7.49
C ASN A 209 11.27 -3.49 -8.91
N SER A 210 10.99 -4.32 -9.91
CA SER A 210 10.95 -3.98 -11.33
C SER A 210 10.08 -5.03 -12.06
N GLY A 211 10.09 -5.07 -13.40
CA GLY A 211 9.26 -6.02 -14.15
C GLY A 211 7.76 -5.74 -14.02
N SER A 212 6.94 -6.78 -14.20
CA SER A 212 5.48 -6.66 -14.15
C SER A 212 4.79 -7.79 -13.38
N PHE A 213 3.76 -7.43 -12.60
CA PHE A 213 2.82 -8.37 -11.99
C PHE A 213 1.41 -8.08 -12.54
N ASN A 214 0.87 -9.03 -13.30
CA ASN A 214 -0.33 -8.83 -14.12
C ASN A 214 -1.48 -9.69 -13.62
N VAL A 215 -2.54 -9.05 -13.14
CA VAL A 215 -3.76 -9.70 -12.64
C VAL A 215 -4.84 -9.72 -13.71
N GLY A 216 -5.45 -10.88 -13.92
CA GLY A 216 -6.58 -11.02 -14.85
C GLY A 216 -6.16 -11.22 -16.30
N THR A 217 -5.06 -11.93 -16.54
CA THR A 217 -4.52 -12.15 -17.90
C THR A 217 -5.43 -13.01 -18.78
N ALA A 218 -6.37 -13.75 -18.19
CA ALA A 218 -7.36 -14.58 -18.88
C ALA A 218 -8.81 -14.08 -18.73
N GLY A 219 -9.04 -12.92 -18.10
CA GLY A 219 -10.36 -12.36 -17.82
C GLY A 219 -10.41 -11.62 -16.47
N GLU A 220 -11.57 -11.09 -16.08
CA GLU A 220 -11.71 -10.39 -14.79
C GLU A 220 -11.29 -11.28 -13.61
N ARG A 221 -10.39 -10.78 -12.76
CA ARG A 221 -9.90 -11.43 -11.54
C ARG A 221 -9.79 -10.44 -10.40
N TRP A 222 -9.80 -10.96 -9.18
CA TRP A 222 -9.64 -10.13 -7.99
C TRP A 222 -8.34 -10.53 -7.27
N LEU A 223 -7.49 -9.55 -7.04
CA LEU A 223 -6.41 -9.68 -6.07
C LEU A 223 -7.02 -9.48 -4.68
N PHE A 224 -6.88 -10.50 -3.83
CA PHE A 224 -7.30 -10.41 -2.45
C PHE A 224 -6.11 -10.13 -1.54
N MET A 225 -6.29 -9.22 -0.58
CA MET A 225 -5.35 -9.02 0.52
C MET A 225 -6.06 -9.39 1.82
N GLY A 226 -5.70 -10.56 2.35
CA GLY A 226 -6.41 -11.20 3.46
C GLY A 226 -7.80 -11.69 3.09
N TYR A 227 -8.02 -13.00 3.24
CA TYR A 227 -9.29 -13.60 2.82
C TYR A 227 -10.13 -14.19 3.95
N TRP A 228 -9.62 -15.13 4.75
CA TRP A 228 -10.46 -15.82 5.75
C TRP A 228 -10.10 -15.45 7.19
N ASP A 229 -8.89 -15.76 7.65
CA ASP A 229 -8.57 -15.72 9.08
C ASP A 229 -7.98 -14.36 9.48
N TYR A 230 -6.77 -14.27 10.06
CA TYR A 230 -6.13 -13.00 10.44
C TYR A 230 -4.70 -12.90 9.89
N VAL A 231 -4.49 -13.55 8.74
CA VAL A 231 -3.30 -13.45 7.91
C VAL A 231 -3.03 -12.01 7.49
N ASN A 232 -1.77 -11.62 7.47
CA ASN A 232 -1.35 -10.28 7.08
C ASN A 232 -0.82 -10.29 5.65
N GLY A 233 -1.25 -9.29 4.87
CA GLY A 233 -0.90 -9.17 3.45
C GLY A 233 -0.20 -7.85 3.19
N GLN A 234 0.97 -7.89 2.60
CA GLN A 234 1.74 -6.70 2.23
C GLN A 234 2.09 -6.73 0.75
N ILE A 235 1.90 -5.60 0.07
CA ILE A 235 2.38 -5.36 -1.27
C ILE A 235 3.33 -4.17 -1.24
N ASN A 236 4.52 -4.31 -1.80
CA ASN A 236 5.46 -3.21 -1.98
C ASN A 236 5.69 -3.00 -3.48
N VAL A 237 5.39 -1.83 -4.00
CA VAL A 237 5.74 -1.41 -5.36
C VAL A 237 6.90 -0.42 -5.24
N ASN A 238 8.11 -0.95 -5.36
CA ASN A 238 9.36 -0.18 -5.29
C ASN A 238 9.83 0.27 -6.68
N GLY A 239 9.21 -0.26 -7.73
CA GLY A 239 9.42 0.06 -9.14
C GLY A 239 8.52 -0.85 -10.01
N GLY A 240 8.78 -0.91 -11.31
CA GLY A 240 8.02 -1.77 -12.23
C GLY A 240 6.54 -1.41 -12.34
N THR A 241 5.72 -2.40 -12.71
CA THR A 241 4.27 -2.24 -12.86
C THR A 241 3.47 -3.33 -12.14
N LEU A 242 2.42 -2.91 -11.42
CA LEU A 242 1.36 -3.78 -10.92
C LEU A 242 0.08 -3.47 -11.71
N GLN A 243 -0.43 -4.46 -12.43
CA GLN A 243 -1.46 -4.23 -13.45
C GLN A 243 -2.70 -5.08 -13.18
N PHE A 244 -3.87 -4.49 -13.37
CA PHE A 244 -5.16 -5.14 -13.23
C PHE A 244 -5.91 -5.07 -14.57
N TRP A 245 -5.95 -6.18 -15.30
CA TRP A 245 -6.52 -6.25 -16.65
C TRP A 245 -8.00 -6.66 -16.60
N ASN A 246 -8.73 -6.41 -17.68
CA ASN A 246 -10.09 -6.92 -17.87
C ASN A 246 -11.04 -6.55 -16.72
N ASN A 247 -10.98 -5.30 -16.25
CA ASN A 247 -11.76 -4.79 -15.11
C ASN A 247 -11.45 -5.49 -13.76
N SER A 248 -10.26 -6.09 -13.64
CA SER A 248 -9.81 -6.71 -12.40
C SER A 248 -9.74 -5.73 -11.23
N LYS A 249 -9.78 -6.27 -10.02
CA LYS A 249 -9.99 -5.49 -8.79
C LYS A 249 -8.97 -5.83 -7.72
N VAL A 250 -8.75 -4.89 -6.81
CA VAL A 250 -8.13 -5.18 -5.50
C VAL A 250 -9.23 -5.21 -4.46
N ARG A 251 -9.28 -6.29 -3.66
CA ARG A 251 -10.22 -6.47 -2.56
C ARG A 251 -9.44 -6.69 -1.27
N MET A 252 -9.41 -5.68 -0.41
CA MET A 252 -8.72 -5.75 0.88
C MET A 252 -9.67 -6.15 2.00
N ALA A 253 -9.11 -6.77 3.04
CA ALA A 253 -9.77 -7.09 4.29
C ALA A 253 -11.06 -7.89 4.07
N ARG A 254 -10.97 -9.08 3.49
CA ARG A 254 -12.12 -10.01 3.43
C ARG A 254 -12.18 -10.93 4.64
N ASN A 255 -11.16 -10.96 5.49
CA ASN A 255 -11.00 -11.77 6.71
C ASN A 255 -12.27 -11.89 7.57
N VAL A 256 -13.15 -12.84 7.25
CA VAL A 256 -14.45 -13.06 7.93
C VAL A 256 -14.38 -14.05 9.10
N ASN A 257 -13.34 -14.86 9.19
CA ASN A 257 -13.10 -15.88 10.21
C ASN A 257 -11.94 -15.50 11.16
N ASN A 258 -11.82 -14.21 11.50
CA ASN A 258 -10.71 -13.72 12.32
C ASN A 258 -10.88 -13.97 13.83
N GLY A 259 -12.06 -14.39 14.31
CA GLY A 259 -12.31 -14.62 15.74
C GLY A 259 -12.11 -13.39 16.64
N GLY A 260 -12.18 -12.17 16.10
CA GLY A 260 -11.89 -10.91 16.78
C GLY A 260 -10.42 -10.50 16.79
N ASN A 261 -9.52 -11.31 16.21
CA ASN A 261 -8.10 -10.97 16.10
C ASN A 261 -7.90 -9.79 15.13
N THR A 262 -6.87 -8.99 15.43
CA THR A 262 -6.44 -7.88 14.58
C THR A 262 -5.64 -8.39 13.39
N PHE A 263 -5.82 -7.76 12.24
CA PHE A 263 -5.03 -8.03 11.03
C PHE A 263 -4.83 -6.73 10.25
N ALA A 264 -3.75 -6.66 9.49
CA ALA A 264 -3.39 -5.51 8.70
C ALA A 264 -3.03 -5.90 7.26
N HIS A 265 -3.53 -5.09 6.32
CA HIS A 265 -3.17 -5.18 4.91
C HIS A 265 -2.58 -3.86 4.45
N VAL A 266 -1.40 -3.91 3.87
CA VAL A 266 -0.66 -2.70 3.50
C VAL A 266 -0.19 -2.77 2.07
N ILE A 267 -0.56 -1.77 1.26
CA ILE A 267 0.07 -1.52 -0.03
C ILE A 267 0.99 -0.31 0.13
N ASN A 268 2.28 -0.50 -0.11
CA ASN A 268 3.27 0.58 -0.18
C ASN A 268 3.64 0.83 -1.64
N GLN A 269 3.10 1.89 -2.25
CA GLN A 269 3.55 2.36 -3.55
C GLN A 269 4.65 3.39 -3.34
N ASN A 270 5.90 2.91 -3.31
CA ASN A 270 7.10 3.72 -3.13
C ASN A 270 7.60 4.33 -4.45
N SER A 271 7.34 3.64 -5.56
CA SER A 271 7.59 4.08 -6.93
C SER A 271 6.73 3.23 -7.89
N GLY A 272 7.04 3.26 -9.19
CA GLY A 272 6.37 2.44 -10.20
C GLY A 272 4.90 2.78 -10.42
N ASP A 273 4.24 2.04 -11.30
CA ASP A 273 2.85 2.27 -11.66
C ASP A 273 1.94 1.16 -11.18
N VAL A 274 0.77 1.54 -10.67
CA VAL A 274 -0.34 0.65 -10.36
C VAL A 274 -1.51 1.05 -11.25
N THR A 275 -1.89 0.20 -12.20
CA THR A 275 -2.84 0.59 -13.26
C THR A 275 -3.96 -0.42 -13.46
N PHE A 276 -5.19 0.09 -13.51
CA PHE A 276 -6.40 -0.66 -13.80
C PHE A 276 -6.84 -0.44 -15.25
N TYR A 277 -7.09 -1.53 -15.97
CA TYR A 277 -7.43 -1.55 -17.39
C TYR A 277 -8.81 -2.17 -17.63
N SER A 278 -9.53 -1.63 -18.60
CA SER A 278 -10.82 -2.19 -19.04
C SER A 278 -10.66 -3.47 -19.87
N ASP A 279 -9.47 -3.68 -20.43
CA ASP A 279 -9.11 -4.75 -21.37
C ASP A 279 -7.81 -5.46 -20.93
N GLY A 280 -7.21 -6.25 -21.83
CA GLY A 280 -5.97 -7.00 -21.61
C GLY A 280 -4.69 -6.15 -21.44
N GLY A 281 -4.74 -5.07 -20.67
CA GLY A 281 -3.58 -4.29 -20.26
C GLY A 281 -3.23 -3.10 -21.16
N THR A 282 -4.17 -2.63 -22.00
CA THR A 282 -3.90 -1.54 -22.95
C THR A 282 -4.62 -0.24 -22.60
N THR A 283 -5.92 -0.31 -22.28
CA THR A 283 -6.75 0.89 -22.05
C THR A 283 -7.03 1.09 -20.56
N PRO A 284 -6.40 2.08 -19.88
CA PRO A 284 -6.73 2.40 -18.50
C PRO A 284 -8.19 2.83 -18.38
N GLY A 285 -8.89 2.34 -17.35
CA GLY A 285 -10.30 2.65 -17.11
C GLY A 285 -11.16 1.41 -16.84
N GLY A 286 -12.42 1.48 -17.27
CA GLY A 286 -13.39 0.41 -17.07
C GLY A 286 -14.01 0.39 -15.67
N SER A 287 -14.38 -0.80 -15.19
CA SER A 287 -15.06 -1.03 -13.90
C SER A 287 -14.17 -1.69 -12.84
N GLY A 288 -12.85 -1.73 -13.08
CA GLY A 288 -11.87 -2.10 -12.06
C GLY A 288 -11.88 -1.09 -10.90
N LEU A 289 -11.48 -1.53 -9.71
CA LEU A 289 -11.50 -0.69 -8.51
C LEU A 289 -10.51 -1.17 -7.44
N LEU A 290 -10.14 -0.24 -6.56
CA LEU A 290 -9.50 -0.52 -5.28
C LEU A 290 -10.56 -0.48 -4.16
N ASP A 291 -10.89 -1.64 -3.61
CA ASP A 291 -11.78 -1.74 -2.44
C ASP A 291 -10.95 -1.90 -1.16
N MET A 292 -10.92 -0.83 -0.37
CA MET A 292 -10.14 -0.78 0.87
C MET A 292 -10.78 -1.60 2.01
N CYS A 293 -12.05 -1.99 1.91
CA CYS A 293 -12.65 -2.95 2.83
C CYS A 293 -13.86 -3.62 2.17
N TYR A 294 -13.68 -4.86 1.70
CA TYR A 294 -14.71 -5.53 0.93
C TYR A 294 -15.86 -6.07 1.80
N VAL A 295 -15.55 -6.94 2.77
CA VAL A 295 -16.51 -7.50 3.75
C VAL A 295 -15.92 -7.51 5.16
N GLY A 296 -14.87 -6.70 5.37
CA GLY A 296 -13.97 -6.82 6.51
C GLY A 296 -14.60 -6.55 7.86
N ALA A 297 -14.04 -7.22 8.88
CA ALA A 297 -14.43 -7.03 10.28
C ALA A 297 -13.87 -5.74 10.87
N ALA A 298 -14.44 -5.32 11.99
CA ALA A 298 -14.02 -4.11 12.72
C ALA A 298 -12.56 -4.14 13.23
N SER A 299 -11.98 -5.33 13.39
CA SER A 299 -10.58 -5.51 13.83
C SER A 299 -9.56 -5.37 12.70
N GLY A 300 -10.01 -5.24 11.45
CA GLY A 300 -9.15 -5.15 10.27
C GLY A 300 -8.69 -3.74 9.96
N THR A 301 -7.43 -3.58 9.55
CA THR A 301 -6.92 -2.32 9.00
C THR A 301 -6.43 -2.53 7.58
N SER A 302 -6.93 -1.73 6.65
CA SER A 302 -6.39 -1.62 5.29
C SER A 302 -5.70 -0.28 5.11
N THR A 303 -4.47 -0.31 4.62
CA THR A 303 -3.68 0.89 4.37
C THR A 303 -3.13 0.90 2.96
N TYR A 304 -3.30 2.03 2.27
CA TYR A 304 -2.64 2.31 1.00
C TYR A 304 -1.73 3.52 1.18
N ASN A 305 -0.42 3.33 1.00
CA ASN A 305 0.59 4.38 1.08
C ASN A 305 1.03 4.77 -0.33
N LEU A 306 0.56 5.92 -0.82
CA LEU A 306 0.95 6.50 -2.10
C LEU A 306 2.17 7.41 -1.89
N ASN A 307 3.33 6.80 -1.65
CA ASN A 307 4.60 7.48 -1.36
C ASN A 307 5.31 8.00 -2.61
N GLY A 308 5.04 7.39 -3.77
CA GLY A 308 5.60 7.75 -5.06
C GLY A 308 4.85 7.04 -6.19
N GLY A 309 5.34 7.19 -7.43
CA GLY A 309 4.72 6.53 -8.59
C GLY A 309 3.34 7.08 -8.95
N THR A 310 2.60 6.33 -9.78
CA THR A 310 1.24 6.67 -10.21
C THR A 310 0.26 5.54 -9.90
N LEU A 311 -0.83 5.84 -9.19
CA LEU A 311 -2.00 4.98 -9.07
C LEU A 311 -3.05 5.44 -10.09
N THR A 312 -3.25 4.68 -11.17
CA THR A 312 -4.24 4.95 -12.20
C THR A 312 -5.46 4.05 -12.00
N VAL A 313 -6.56 4.61 -11.51
CA VAL A 313 -7.71 3.83 -11.01
C VAL A 313 -9.06 4.48 -11.39
N PRO A 314 -10.10 3.69 -11.73
CA PRO A 314 -11.44 4.22 -11.94
C PRO A 314 -12.09 4.72 -10.65
N ALA A 315 -11.97 3.95 -9.56
CA ALA A 315 -12.52 4.30 -8.25
C ALA A 315 -11.76 3.62 -7.10
N ILE A 316 -11.68 4.33 -5.98
CA ILE A 316 -11.24 3.86 -4.67
C ILE A 316 -12.46 3.89 -3.76
N MET A 317 -12.84 2.75 -3.21
CA MET A 317 -14.07 2.64 -2.43
C MET A 317 -13.90 1.77 -1.20
N SER A 318 -14.98 1.70 -0.43
CA SER A 318 -15.16 0.69 0.58
C SER A 318 -16.54 0.05 0.50
N SER A 319 -16.60 -1.27 0.29
CA SER A 319 -17.89 -1.98 0.28
C SER A 319 -18.45 -2.19 1.71
N ALA A 320 -17.59 -2.30 2.71
CA ALA A 320 -17.94 -2.41 4.13
C ALA A 320 -17.28 -1.29 4.96
N THR A 321 -17.94 -0.82 6.02
CA THR A 321 -17.48 0.35 6.81
C THR A 321 -16.94 0.01 8.21
N ALA A 322 -16.91 -1.28 8.58
CA ALA A 322 -16.59 -1.72 9.94
C ALA A 322 -15.10 -1.57 10.32
N GLY A 323 -14.18 -1.96 9.43
CA GLY A 323 -12.72 -1.90 9.68
C GLY A 323 -12.15 -0.48 9.67
N ASN A 324 -10.83 -0.35 9.81
CA ASN A 324 -10.10 0.90 9.57
C ASN A 324 -9.62 0.96 8.11
N ARG A 325 -9.79 2.10 7.45
CA ARG A 325 -9.41 2.33 6.05
C ARG A 325 -8.58 3.59 5.98
N VAL A 326 -7.32 3.44 5.59
CA VAL A 326 -6.37 4.55 5.60
C VAL A 326 -5.73 4.69 4.23
N PHE A 327 -6.08 5.74 3.50
CA PHE A 327 -5.38 6.14 2.28
C PHE A 327 -4.43 7.28 2.61
N ASN A 328 -3.13 7.09 2.36
CA ASN A 328 -2.09 8.06 2.66
C ASN A 328 -1.56 8.66 1.36
N PHE A 329 -1.80 9.96 1.18
CA PHE A 329 -1.17 10.78 0.16
C PHE A 329 0.19 11.25 0.66
N ASN A 330 1.28 10.77 0.05
CA ASN A 330 2.63 11.07 0.50
C ASN A 330 3.60 11.26 -0.68
N GLY A 331 3.17 11.99 -1.71
CA GLY A 331 4.00 12.41 -2.85
C GLY A 331 3.80 11.63 -4.15
N GLY A 332 3.13 10.47 -4.13
CA GLY A 332 2.70 9.79 -5.36
C GLY A 332 1.48 10.45 -6.01
N THR A 333 1.24 10.14 -7.29
CA THR A 333 0.12 10.69 -8.08
C THR A 333 -1.06 9.74 -8.11
N LEU A 334 -2.23 10.21 -7.68
CA LEU A 334 -3.51 9.55 -7.95
C LEU A 334 -4.04 10.06 -9.28
N LEU A 335 -4.15 9.20 -10.29
CA LEU A 335 -4.65 9.50 -11.62
C LEU A 335 -6.02 8.84 -11.84
N ALA A 336 -7.04 9.63 -12.17
CA ALA A 336 -8.36 9.11 -12.50
C ALA A 336 -8.35 8.42 -13.86
N ALA A 337 -8.88 7.19 -13.91
CA ALA A 337 -9.06 6.43 -15.14
C ALA A 337 -10.51 6.44 -15.68
N ALA A 338 -11.43 7.05 -14.93
CA ALA A 338 -12.84 7.20 -15.29
C ALA A 338 -13.43 8.47 -14.64
N ALA A 339 -14.53 8.98 -15.20
CA ALA A 339 -15.30 10.06 -14.59
C ALA A 339 -16.20 9.54 -13.44
N GLY A 340 -16.65 10.43 -12.56
CA GLY A 340 -17.54 10.11 -11.44
C GLY A 340 -16.83 10.10 -10.08
N THR A 341 -17.29 9.28 -9.14
CA THR A 341 -16.67 9.22 -7.80
C THR A 341 -15.34 8.49 -7.86
N LEU A 342 -14.24 9.23 -7.72
CA LEU A 342 -12.88 8.68 -7.69
C LEU A 342 -12.54 8.08 -6.33
N MET A 343 -12.99 8.71 -5.23
CA MET A 343 -12.75 8.19 -3.88
C MET A 343 -13.94 8.38 -2.96
N ASP A 344 -14.40 7.28 -2.38
CA ASP A 344 -15.39 7.26 -1.29
C ASP A 344 -15.13 6.07 -0.35
N LEU A 345 -14.44 6.34 0.76
CA LEU A 345 -14.11 5.35 1.78
C LEU A 345 -15.25 5.11 2.79
N GLY A 346 -16.40 5.77 2.60
CA GLY A 346 -17.53 5.74 3.51
C GLY A 346 -17.28 6.48 4.84
N ALA A 347 -18.22 6.32 5.78
CA ALA A 347 -18.14 6.91 7.11
C ALA A 347 -17.37 6.02 8.11
N GLY A 348 -17.23 6.49 9.36
CA GLY A 348 -16.60 5.76 10.45
C GLY A 348 -15.08 5.92 10.46
N ASN A 349 -14.35 4.82 10.59
CA ASN A 349 -12.87 4.82 10.66
C ASN A 349 -12.24 4.87 9.25
N ALA A 350 -12.67 5.83 8.44
CA ALA A 350 -12.17 6.05 7.09
C ALA A 350 -11.37 7.35 7.06
N HIS A 351 -10.12 7.27 6.62
CA HIS A 351 -9.20 8.42 6.60
C HIS A 351 -8.45 8.50 5.28
N ALA A 352 -8.48 9.68 4.66
CA ALA A 352 -7.60 10.03 3.55
C ALA A 352 -6.62 11.10 4.02
N TYR A 353 -5.45 10.67 4.50
CA TYR A 353 -4.47 11.59 5.08
C TYR A 353 -3.56 12.21 4.03
N VAL A 354 -3.41 13.53 4.09
CA VAL A 354 -2.37 14.29 3.43
C VAL A 354 -1.16 14.33 4.36
N ARG A 355 -0.04 13.77 3.90
CA ARG A 355 1.20 13.67 4.67
C ARG A 355 2.21 14.74 4.24
N THR A 356 3.41 14.71 4.81
CA THR A 356 4.47 15.72 4.59
C THR A 356 4.77 16.00 3.11
N ASN A 357 4.71 14.98 2.23
CA ASN A 357 4.96 15.17 0.80
C ASN A 357 3.71 15.57 -0.02
N GLY A 358 2.54 15.64 0.61
CA GLY A 358 1.31 16.14 0.02
C GLY A 358 0.55 15.17 -0.86
N ALA A 359 -0.64 15.61 -1.26
CA ALA A 359 -1.52 14.95 -2.22
C ALA A 359 -1.28 15.49 -3.62
N VAL A 360 -1.06 14.59 -4.58
CA VAL A 360 -1.01 14.91 -6.00
C VAL A 360 -2.13 14.17 -6.69
N ILE A 361 -3.11 14.89 -7.20
CA ILE A 361 -4.32 14.32 -7.81
C ILE A 361 -4.44 14.85 -9.24
N ASP A 362 -4.44 13.93 -10.19
CA ASP A 362 -4.64 14.20 -11.61
C ASP A 362 -6.00 13.64 -12.04
N ASP A 363 -6.88 14.51 -12.52
CA ASP A 363 -8.21 14.09 -12.97
C ASP A 363 -8.20 13.34 -14.31
N GLY A 364 -7.06 13.22 -14.99
CA GLY A 364 -6.97 12.49 -16.26
C GLY A 364 -7.77 13.11 -17.41
N GLY A 365 -8.16 14.38 -17.30
CA GLY A 365 -9.10 15.07 -18.19
C GLY A 365 -10.58 14.88 -17.84
N GLN A 366 -10.88 14.22 -16.71
CA GLN A 366 -12.23 13.80 -16.33
C GLN A 366 -12.88 14.76 -15.33
N SER A 367 -14.19 14.65 -15.17
CA SER A 367 -14.89 15.23 -14.01
C SER A 367 -15.01 14.18 -12.93
N VAL A 368 -14.34 14.39 -11.81
CA VAL A 368 -14.26 13.43 -10.70
C VAL A 368 -14.56 14.06 -9.35
N THR A 369 -15.11 13.25 -8.45
CA THR A 369 -15.43 13.65 -7.08
C THR A 369 -14.66 12.81 -6.07
N ILE A 370 -14.15 13.46 -5.03
CA ILE A 370 -13.67 12.82 -3.81
C ILE A 370 -14.62 13.20 -2.67
N ASN A 371 -15.33 12.19 -2.15
CA ASN A 371 -16.29 12.35 -1.06
C ASN A 371 -15.63 12.31 0.31
N THR A 372 -14.53 11.56 0.44
CA THR A 372 -13.77 11.45 1.68
C THR A 372 -12.97 12.73 1.94
N ALA A 373 -13.04 13.27 3.15
CA ALA A 373 -12.26 14.45 3.52
C ALA A 373 -10.75 14.17 3.42
N LEU A 374 -10.00 15.12 2.87
CA LEU A 374 -8.55 15.13 2.90
C LEU A 374 -8.07 15.73 4.23
N GLU A 375 -7.46 14.90 5.07
CA GLU A 375 -7.15 15.23 6.46
C GLU A 375 -5.66 15.44 6.68
N HIS A 376 -5.28 16.41 7.52
CA HIS A 376 -3.91 16.47 8.04
C HIS A 376 -3.64 15.25 8.95
N PHE A 377 -2.50 14.59 8.77
CA PHE A 377 -2.11 13.52 9.70
C PHE A 377 -1.54 14.10 11.00
N THR A 378 -2.24 13.90 12.11
CA THR A 378 -1.92 14.47 13.44
C THR A 378 -0.57 14.05 14.04
N GLY A 379 0.07 13.01 13.51
CA GLY A 379 1.42 12.62 13.94
C GLY A 379 2.55 13.33 13.19
N GLU A 380 2.23 14.28 12.29
CA GLU A 380 3.19 15.16 11.61
C GLU A 380 2.91 16.61 11.98
N ALA A 381 3.92 17.48 12.00
CA ALA A 381 3.73 18.89 12.37
C ALA A 381 3.08 19.72 11.25
N THR A 382 3.34 19.32 10.00
CA THR A 382 2.88 19.97 8.77
C THR A 382 2.63 18.91 7.71
N ASP A 383 1.71 19.16 6.79
CA ASP A 383 1.55 18.36 5.58
C ASP A 383 1.98 19.13 4.32
N GLY A 384 2.09 18.42 3.19
CA GLY A 384 2.50 18.98 1.91
C GLY A 384 1.37 19.65 1.11
N GLY A 385 0.14 19.64 1.62
CA GLY A 385 -1.02 20.22 0.94
C GLY A 385 -1.47 19.44 -0.29
N LEU A 386 -2.15 20.13 -1.21
CA LEU A 386 -2.80 19.56 -2.38
C LEU A 386 -2.24 20.16 -3.68
N THR A 387 -1.87 19.30 -4.62
CA THR A 387 -1.60 19.66 -6.01
C THR A 387 -2.62 18.98 -6.93
N LYS A 388 -3.48 19.78 -7.55
CA LYS A 388 -4.40 19.37 -8.61
C LYS A 388 -3.74 19.49 -9.99
N LYS A 389 -3.78 18.42 -10.76
CA LYS A 389 -3.36 18.29 -12.17
C LYS A 389 -4.53 17.82 -13.03
N GLY A 390 -4.33 17.74 -14.35
CA GLY A 390 -5.36 17.37 -15.31
C GLY A 390 -6.24 18.56 -15.70
N ILE A 391 -6.79 18.50 -16.92
CA ILE A 391 -7.58 19.60 -17.50
C ILE A 391 -9.07 19.54 -17.12
N GLY A 392 -9.51 18.46 -16.49
CA GLY A 392 -10.87 18.26 -16.03
C GLY A 392 -11.12 18.86 -14.65
N THR A 393 -12.15 18.34 -13.98
CA THR A 393 -12.65 18.87 -12.71
C THR A 393 -12.37 17.87 -11.59
N LEU A 394 -11.77 18.34 -10.50
CA LEU A 394 -11.77 17.64 -9.21
C LEU A 394 -12.71 18.37 -8.26
N ASN A 395 -13.77 17.70 -7.84
CA ASN A 395 -14.69 18.18 -6.82
C ASN A 395 -14.35 17.54 -5.46
N LEU A 396 -14.04 18.37 -4.47
CA LEU A 396 -13.88 17.96 -3.08
C LEU A 396 -15.13 18.35 -2.28
N THR A 397 -15.90 17.35 -1.88
CA THR A 397 -17.17 17.55 -1.15
C THR A 397 -17.00 17.41 0.36
N GLY A 398 -15.97 16.69 0.82
CA GLY A 398 -15.64 16.49 2.23
C GLY A 398 -15.15 17.75 2.94
N ALA A 399 -15.26 17.75 4.27
CA ALA A 399 -14.72 18.81 5.13
C ALA A 399 -13.21 18.63 5.31
N ASN A 400 -12.43 19.08 4.32
CA ASN A 400 -10.97 18.92 4.33
C ASN A 400 -10.31 19.64 5.52
N SER A 401 -9.23 19.09 6.03
CA SER A 401 -8.48 19.62 7.18
C SER A 401 -6.96 19.61 7.00
N TYR A 402 -6.48 19.30 5.78
CA TYR A 402 -5.07 19.50 5.45
C TYR A 402 -4.67 20.99 5.58
N THR A 403 -3.41 21.22 5.94
CA THR A 403 -2.89 22.53 6.36
C THR A 403 -1.90 23.14 5.39
N GLY A 404 -1.36 22.33 4.47
CA GLY A 404 -0.42 22.76 3.44
C GLY A 404 -1.07 23.50 2.27
N ASN A 405 -0.21 24.00 1.38
CA ASN A 405 -0.62 24.84 0.26
C ASN A 405 -1.53 24.10 -0.75
N THR A 406 -2.40 24.84 -1.42
CA THR A 406 -3.21 24.32 -2.53
C THR A 406 -2.71 24.88 -3.85
N ILE A 407 -2.36 24.00 -4.80
CA ILE A 407 -1.85 24.35 -6.12
C ILE A 407 -2.78 23.76 -7.18
N VAL A 408 -3.42 24.60 -7.98
CA VAL A 408 -4.22 24.21 -9.14
C VAL A 408 -3.40 24.46 -10.40
N LYS A 409 -2.87 23.38 -11.00
CA LYS A 409 -1.98 23.46 -12.17
C LYS A 409 -2.74 23.56 -13.49
N ALA A 410 -3.90 22.92 -13.58
CA ALA A 410 -4.77 22.92 -14.76
C ALA A 410 -6.20 22.54 -14.35
N GLY A 411 -7.16 22.84 -15.24
CA GLY A 411 -8.55 22.45 -15.08
C GLY A 411 -9.21 23.12 -13.88
N THR A 412 -10.25 22.49 -13.33
CA THR A 412 -11.01 23.05 -12.21
C THR A 412 -10.73 22.26 -10.93
N LEU A 413 -10.40 22.95 -9.84
CA LEU A 413 -10.59 22.44 -8.48
C LEU A 413 -11.87 23.07 -7.94
N GLU A 414 -12.84 22.26 -7.58
CA GLU A 414 -14.08 22.68 -6.94
C GLU A 414 -14.03 22.32 -5.45
N LEU A 415 -14.33 23.32 -4.61
CA LEU A 415 -14.45 23.17 -3.17
C LEU A 415 -15.89 23.43 -2.77
N ALA A 416 -16.58 22.42 -2.26
CA ALA A 416 -17.94 22.56 -1.75
C ALA A 416 -18.00 23.23 -0.35
N GLN A 417 -16.85 23.38 0.31
CA GLN A 417 -16.76 23.92 1.67
C GLN A 417 -15.52 24.81 1.82
N ALA A 418 -15.64 25.86 2.63
CA ALA A 418 -14.56 26.78 3.00
C ALA A 418 -13.56 26.11 3.96
N THR A 419 -12.71 25.23 3.42
CA THR A 419 -11.84 24.31 4.17
C THR A 419 -10.34 24.56 3.98
N LEU A 420 -9.96 25.59 3.23
CA LEU A 420 -8.55 25.96 3.07
C LEU A 420 -8.01 26.51 4.39
N ALA A 421 -6.82 26.06 4.80
CA ALA A 421 -6.21 26.53 6.02
C ALA A 421 -5.76 28.01 5.92
N SER A 422 -5.97 28.77 6.99
CA SER A 422 -5.57 30.19 7.06
C SER A 422 -4.06 30.41 6.97
N SER A 423 -3.27 29.39 7.33
CA SER A 423 -1.80 29.36 7.19
C SER A 423 -1.32 29.01 5.77
N ALA A 424 -2.21 28.52 4.90
CA ALA A 424 -1.84 28.03 3.57
C ALA A 424 -1.91 29.11 2.50
N SER A 425 -1.04 29.01 1.51
CA SER A 425 -1.15 29.75 0.25
C SER A 425 -1.94 28.95 -0.79
N VAL A 426 -2.64 29.67 -1.67
CA VAL A 426 -3.35 29.13 -2.84
C VAL A 426 -2.67 29.63 -4.11
N SER A 427 -2.35 28.74 -5.03
CA SER A 427 -1.80 29.09 -6.35
C SER A 427 -2.69 28.54 -7.46
N VAL A 428 -3.16 29.41 -8.35
CA VAL A 428 -3.98 29.04 -9.53
C VAL A 428 -3.23 29.44 -10.79
N SER A 429 -2.96 28.47 -11.66
CA SER A 429 -2.25 28.68 -12.94
C SER A 429 -3.15 29.35 -13.99
N ASN A 430 -2.60 29.85 -15.10
CA ASN A 430 -3.37 30.51 -16.16
C ASN A 430 -4.41 29.62 -16.87
N THR A 431 -4.25 28.31 -16.83
CA THR A 431 -5.18 27.32 -17.41
C THR A 431 -6.06 26.65 -16.36
N ALA A 432 -6.09 27.22 -15.15
CA ALA A 432 -6.75 26.64 -14.00
C ALA A 432 -7.82 27.56 -13.42
N VAL A 433 -8.82 26.95 -12.81
CA VAL A 433 -9.90 27.62 -12.07
C VAL A 433 -10.03 26.98 -10.69
N LEU A 434 -10.18 27.81 -9.67
CA LEU A 434 -10.65 27.41 -8.34
C LEU A 434 -12.11 27.84 -8.19
N GLN A 435 -13.01 26.86 -8.14
CA GLN A 435 -14.43 27.06 -7.94
C GLN A 435 -14.77 26.99 -6.45
N LEU A 436 -15.25 28.11 -5.90
CA LEU A 436 -15.62 28.28 -4.49
C LEU A 436 -17.13 28.10 -4.34
N ASP A 437 -17.60 26.87 -4.27
CA ASP A 437 -19.03 26.55 -4.19
C ASP A 437 -19.54 26.55 -2.74
N PHE A 438 -19.33 27.67 -2.06
CA PHE A 438 -19.78 27.94 -0.70
C PHE A 438 -20.08 29.43 -0.53
N ALA A 439 -21.04 29.81 0.32
CA ALA A 439 -21.52 31.20 0.40
C ALA A 439 -20.73 32.13 1.36
N THR A 440 -19.56 31.69 1.85
CA THR A 440 -18.77 32.39 2.89
C THR A 440 -17.41 32.88 2.36
N THR A 441 -16.64 33.53 3.23
CA THR A 441 -15.24 33.91 2.96
C THR A 441 -14.30 32.94 3.67
N ASN A 442 -13.40 32.31 2.92
CA ASN A 442 -12.34 31.45 3.45
C ASN A 442 -11.05 32.27 3.58
N GLN A 443 -10.47 32.35 4.77
CA GLN A 443 -9.17 33.02 4.95
C GLN A 443 -8.02 32.13 4.45
N VAL A 444 -7.02 32.75 3.83
CA VAL A 444 -5.76 32.12 3.38
C VAL A 444 -4.58 33.07 3.63
N PHE A 445 -3.38 32.52 3.75
CA PHE A 445 -2.16 33.30 3.97
C PHE A 445 -1.78 34.10 2.71
N GLY A 446 -1.91 33.48 1.55
CA GLY A 446 -1.50 34.06 0.27
C GLY A 446 -2.33 33.53 -0.89
N LEU A 447 -2.47 34.35 -1.93
CA LEU A 447 -3.05 33.96 -3.21
C LEU A 447 -2.08 34.32 -4.33
N VAL A 448 -1.82 33.37 -5.22
CA VAL A 448 -0.98 33.55 -6.41
C VAL A 448 -1.82 33.21 -7.63
N LEU A 449 -1.99 34.17 -8.52
CA LEU A 449 -2.75 34.01 -9.75
C LEU A 449 -1.79 34.14 -10.93
N ASN A 450 -1.62 33.05 -11.70
CA ASN A 450 -0.67 32.96 -12.81
C ASN A 450 0.74 33.47 -12.45
N GLY A 451 1.26 32.99 -11.31
CA GLY A 451 2.58 33.38 -10.80
C GLY A 451 2.65 34.78 -10.18
N VAL A 452 1.56 35.56 -10.17
CA VAL A 452 1.51 36.89 -9.55
C VAL A 452 0.87 36.78 -8.17
N ALA A 453 1.67 37.05 -7.13
CA ALA A 453 1.19 37.17 -5.76
C ALA A 453 0.22 38.35 -5.64
N GLN A 454 -0.93 38.10 -5.01
CA GLN A 454 -1.97 39.08 -4.80
C GLN A 454 -1.79 39.78 -3.44
N PRO A 455 -2.03 41.10 -3.35
CA PRO A 455 -2.00 41.81 -2.08
C PRO A 455 -3.11 41.34 -1.13
N ALA A 456 -3.04 41.79 0.12
CA ALA A 456 -4.09 41.52 1.10
C ALA A 456 -5.44 42.09 0.61
N GLY A 457 -6.51 41.31 0.74
CA GLY A 457 -7.83 41.69 0.25
C GLY A 457 -8.78 40.49 0.07
N VAL A 458 -10.01 40.79 -0.33
CA VAL A 458 -11.02 39.76 -0.64
C VAL A 458 -11.04 39.50 -2.15
N TYR A 459 -10.90 38.24 -2.54
CA TYR A 459 -10.87 37.77 -3.92
C TYR A 459 -12.01 36.81 -4.20
N ASN A 460 -12.73 37.01 -5.30
CA ASN A 460 -13.87 36.19 -5.71
C ASN A 460 -14.10 36.30 -7.22
N ASN A 461 -15.17 35.67 -7.71
CA ASN A 461 -15.56 35.73 -9.12
C ASN A 461 -15.83 37.17 -9.63
N GLY A 462 -16.17 38.12 -8.76
CA GLY A 462 -16.41 39.52 -9.14
C GLY A 462 -15.15 40.31 -9.49
N ASN A 463 -13.99 39.94 -8.94
CA ASN A 463 -12.73 40.69 -9.13
C ASN A 463 -11.56 39.84 -9.67
N ALA A 464 -11.67 38.52 -9.68
CA ALA A 464 -10.72 37.60 -10.31
C ALA A 464 -11.42 36.47 -11.12
N PRO A 465 -12.38 36.78 -12.01
CA PRO A 465 -13.23 35.79 -12.69
C PRO A 465 -12.49 34.78 -13.57
N THR A 466 -11.27 35.10 -13.99
CA THR A 466 -10.42 34.18 -14.78
C THR A 466 -9.94 32.99 -13.95
N TYR A 467 -9.79 33.17 -12.63
CA TYR A 467 -9.17 32.19 -11.75
C TYR A 467 -10.11 31.68 -10.67
N LEU A 468 -11.09 32.48 -10.27
CA LEU A 468 -12.02 32.18 -9.20
C LEU A 468 -13.46 32.19 -9.73
N THR A 469 -14.21 31.14 -9.45
CA THR A 469 -15.65 31.04 -9.77
C THR A 469 -16.44 30.64 -8.52
N GLY A 470 -17.76 30.53 -8.63
CA GLY A 470 -18.65 30.16 -7.51
C GLY A 470 -19.15 31.37 -6.71
N THR A 471 -19.84 31.08 -5.60
CA THR A 471 -20.47 32.09 -4.74
C THR A 471 -19.57 32.57 -3.60
N GLY A 472 -18.48 31.85 -3.34
CA GLY A 472 -17.56 32.11 -2.24
C GLY A 472 -16.51 33.16 -2.52
N SER A 473 -15.68 33.40 -1.50
CA SER A 473 -14.55 34.32 -1.59
C SER A 473 -13.37 33.83 -0.77
N LEU A 474 -12.16 34.27 -1.14
CA LEU A 474 -10.95 34.14 -0.35
C LEU A 474 -10.61 35.47 0.31
N LEU A 475 -10.29 35.47 1.59
CA LEU A 475 -9.63 36.59 2.26
C LEU A 475 -8.14 36.31 2.31
N VAL A 476 -7.38 37.02 1.48
CA VAL A 476 -5.92 37.03 1.54
C VAL A 476 -5.52 37.95 2.68
N GLN A 477 -5.08 37.34 3.77
CA GLN A 477 -4.60 38.06 4.95
C GLN A 477 -3.34 37.37 5.43
N PRO A 478 -2.14 37.84 4.99
CA PRO A 478 -0.89 37.31 5.49
C PRO A 478 -0.88 37.40 7.02
N ILE A 479 -0.52 36.30 7.67
CA ILE A 479 -0.34 36.30 9.12
C ILE A 479 0.87 37.19 9.40
N ALA A 480 0.69 38.22 10.22
CA ALA A 480 1.78 39.10 10.61
C ALA A 480 2.90 38.27 11.25
N SER A 481 4.13 38.46 10.77
CA SER A 481 5.31 37.72 11.25
C SER A 481 6.15 38.52 12.25
N ASN A 482 5.81 39.80 12.45
CA ASN A 482 6.47 40.64 13.45
C ASN A 482 6.02 40.24 14.87
N PRO A 483 6.86 40.44 15.90
CA PRO A 483 6.43 40.30 17.28
C PRO A 483 5.26 41.24 17.61
N THR A 484 4.45 40.82 18.59
CA THR A 484 3.32 41.61 19.11
C THR A 484 3.18 41.44 20.61
N ASN A 485 2.31 42.25 21.22
CA ASN A 485 2.04 42.22 22.64
C ASN A 485 0.73 41.46 22.94
N LEU A 486 0.72 40.70 24.04
CA LEU A 486 -0.52 40.24 24.66
C LEU A 486 -1.14 41.39 25.44
N THR A 487 -2.39 41.73 25.13
CA THR A 487 -3.22 42.56 25.99
C THR A 487 -3.98 41.69 26.98
N PHE A 488 -4.12 42.14 28.22
CA PHE A 488 -4.79 41.37 29.25
C PHE A 488 -5.69 42.20 30.15
N SER A 489 -6.72 41.57 30.71
CA SER A 489 -7.55 42.11 31.79
C SER A 489 -7.95 41.00 32.76
N VAL A 490 -8.28 41.36 34.01
CA VAL A 490 -8.73 40.39 35.02
C VAL A 490 -10.08 40.82 35.56
N ILE A 491 -11.09 39.96 35.42
CA ILE A 491 -12.44 40.19 35.93
C ILE A 491 -12.97 38.89 36.54
N GLY A 492 -13.47 38.94 37.78
CA GLY A 492 -14.16 37.80 38.41
C GLY A 492 -13.34 36.52 38.47
N GLY A 493 -12.02 36.60 38.66
CA GLY A 493 -11.12 35.43 38.68
C GLY A 493 -10.77 34.86 37.30
N THR A 494 -11.06 35.57 36.21
CA THR A 494 -10.70 35.18 34.85
C THR A 494 -9.70 36.18 34.27
N LEU A 495 -8.60 35.67 33.73
CA LEU A 495 -7.63 36.41 32.94
C LEU A 495 -8.04 36.36 31.46
N SER A 496 -8.54 37.47 30.92
CA SER A 496 -8.80 37.62 29.50
C SER A 496 -7.51 38.02 28.80
N LEU A 497 -7.14 37.30 27.75
CA LEU A 497 -5.98 37.57 26.89
C LEU A 497 -6.46 37.87 25.48
N SER A 498 -5.87 38.86 24.83
CA SER A 498 -6.10 39.15 23.41
C SER A 498 -4.83 39.65 22.72
N TRP A 499 -4.84 39.60 21.39
CA TRP A 499 -3.75 40.05 20.54
C TRP A 499 -4.27 40.61 19.22
N PRO A 500 -3.44 41.33 18.46
CA PRO A 500 -3.89 41.96 17.21
C PRO A 500 -4.49 40.97 16.20
N ALA A 501 -5.52 41.44 15.47
CA ALA A 501 -6.29 40.61 14.55
C ALA A 501 -5.49 40.10 13.34
N ASP A 502 -4.42 40.80 12.96
CA ASP A 502 -3.45 40.40 11.94
C ASP A 502 -2.51 39.26 12.38
N HIS A 503 -2.55 38.87 13.66
CA HIS A 503 -1.85 37.71 14.21
C HIS A 503 -2.80 36.51 14.42
N LEU A 504 -4.00 36.51 13.82
CA LEU A 504 -4.88 35.34 13.77
C LEU A 504 -4.14 34.16 13.11
N GLY A 505 -4.02 33.04 13.81
CA GLY A 505 -3.16 31.92 13.45
C GLY A 505 -2.04 31.64 14.47
N TRP A 506 -1.59 32.66 15.21
CA TRP A 506 -0.58 32.49 16.26
C TRP A 506 -1.12 31.66 17.43
N LEU A 507 -0.22 30.90 18.07
CA LEU A 507 -0.56 30.03 19.19
C LEU A 507 -0.23 30.69 20.53
N LEU A 508 -1.19 30.72 21.44
CA LEU A 508 -0.93 31.07 22.83
C LEU A 508 -0.23 29.89 23.51
N GLN A 509 0.89 30.15 24.17
CA GLN A 509 1.61 29.19 24.99
C GLN A 509 1.60 29.61 26.46
N SER A 510 1.63 28.63 27.37
CA SER A 510 1.87 28.89 28.79
C SER A 510 2.90 27.94 29.41
N GLN A 511 3.52 28.39 30.48
CA GLN A 511 4.30 27.54 31.40
C GLN A 511 3.95 27.89 32.85
N THR A 512 3.98 26.91 33.75
CA THR A 512 3.71 27.09 35.18
C THR A 512 4.95 26.76 35.99
N ASN A 513 5.50 27.73 36.71
CA ASN A 513 6.76 27.61 37.45
C ASN A 513 6.62 28.10 38.89
N SER A 514 7.52 27.64 39.77
CA SER A 514 7.64 28.24 41.10
C SER A 514 8.03 29.71 40.99
N LEU A 515 7.54 30.54 41.92
CA LEU A 515 7.79 31.99 41.92
C LEU A 515 9.29 32.33 41.90
N ASN A 516 10.11 31.55 42.60
CA ASN A 516 11.56 31.77 42.71
C ASN A 516 12.33 31.34 41.45
N LEU A 517 11.75 30.48 40.60
CA LEU A 517 12.39 30.01 39.37
C LEU A 517 12.16 30.98 38.21
N GLY A 518 11.02 31.69 38.19
CA GLY A 518 10.67 32.61 37.12
C GLY A 518 10.37 31.91 35.79
N ILE A 519 10.60 32.59 34.67
CA ILE A 519 10.49 32.02 33.31
C ILE A 519 11.67 31.06 33.10
N VAL A 520 11.39 29.80 32.72
CA VAL A 520 12.43 28.94 32.15
C VAL A 520 12.47 29.11 30.63
N THR A 521 13.67 29.05 30.08
CA THR A 521 13.97 29.37 28.67
C THR A 521 13.95 28.15 27.74
N ASN A 522 13.81 26.93 28.29
CA ASN A 522 13.70 25.73 27.47
C ASN A 522 12.35 25.71 26.74
N ASN A 523 12.37 25.57 25.42
CA ASN A 523 11.13 25.57 24.63
C ASN A 523 10.18 24.40 25.00
N SER A 524 10.71 23.30 25.53
CA SER A 524 9.91 22.14 25.97
C SER A 524 9.08 22.38 27.24
N ALA A 525 9.29 23.47 27.98
CA ALA A 525 8.46 23.82 29.14
C ALA A 525 7.19 24.59 28.77
N TRP A 526 7.06 25.03 27.51
CA TRP A 526 5.90 25.75 27.02
C TRP A 526 4.85 24.78 26.46
N TYR A 527 3.61 24.98 26.87
CA TYR A 527 2.44 24.22 26.42
C TYR A 527 1.56 25.09 25.53
N ASP A 528 1.25 24.62 24.30
CA ASP A 528 0.31 25.26 23.37
C ASP A 528 -1.13 25.13 23.90
N TRP A 529 -1.86 26.25 23.94
CA TRP A 529 -3.27 26.27 24.30
C TRP A 529 -4.13 25.80 23.12
N PRO A 530 -4.94 24.73 23.27
CA PRO A 530 -5.77 24.20 22.20
C PRO A 530 -6.72 25.26 21.60
N GLY A 531 -6.85 25.26 20.27
CA GLY A 531 -7.80 26.10 19.53
C GLY A 531 -7.41 27.58 19.38
N THR A 532 -6.31 28.03 20.00
CA THR A 532 -5.92 29.45 19.96
C THR A 532 -5.47 29.96 18.60
N ALA A 533 -5.06 29.07 17.68
CA ALA A 533 -4.77 29.44 16.29
C ALA A 533 -6.00 29.98 15.53
N SER A 534 -7.22 29.67 15.99
CA SER A 534 -8.47 30.09 15.33
C SER A 534 -9.10 31.34 15.95
N VAL A 535 -8.46 31.96 16.94
CA VAL A 535 -8.98 33.14 17.64
C VAL A 535 -7.88 34.18 17.84
N THR A 536 -8.27 35.39 18.22
CA THR A 536 -7.34 36.47 18.64
C THR A 536 -7.56 36.89 20.08
N SER A 537 -8.34 36.10 20.82
CA SER A 537 -8.58 36.27 22.25
C SER A 537 -9.00 34.96 22.89
N THR A 538 -8.71 34.80 24.18
CA THR A 538 -9.18 33.67 24.98
C THR A 538 -9.28 34.07 26.46
N ASN A 539 -10.00 33.28 27.23
CA ASN A 539 -10.18 33.48 28.66
C ASN A 539 -9.54 32.33 29.44
N VAL A 540 -8.70 32.67 30.40
CA VAL A 540 -7.98 31.74 31.27
C VAL A 540 -8.53 31.85 32.69
N PRO A 541 -9.19 30.81 33.22
CA PRO A 541 -9.57 30.78 34.62
C PRO A 541 -8.32 30.84 35.52
N ILE A 542 -8.31 31.74 36.50
CA ILE A 542 -7.20 31.86 37.44
C ILE A 542 -7.35 30.75 38.48
N ASN A 543 -6.45 29.76 38.41
CA ASN A 543 -6.32 28.75 39.45
C ASN A 543 -5.35 29.24 40.52
N THR A 544 -5.86 29.57 41.71
CA THR A 544 -5.06 30.06 42.84
C THR A 544 -4.12 29.01 43.45
N ALA A 545 -4.26 27.73 43.09
CA ALA A 545 -3.31 26.69 43.46
C ALA A 545 -2.05 26.69 42.59
N ASN A 546 -2.09 27.30 41.40
CA ASN A 546 -0.91 27.43 40.54
C ASN A 546 -0.01 28.58 41.05
N PRO A 547 1.32 28.39 41.11
CA PRO A 547 2.25 29.42 41.57
C PRO A 547 2.35 30.60 40.59
N ALA A 548 3.31 30.61 39.65
CA ALA A 548 3.40 31.63 38.61
C ALA A 548 3.13 31.00 37.25
N VAL A 549 2.18 31.57 36.50
CA VAL A 549 1.89 31.16 35.12
C VAL A 549 2.35 32.27 34.17
N PHE A 550 3.16 31.91 33.19
CA PHE A 550 3.65 32.82 32.15
C PHE A 550 2.98 32.49 30.83
N PHE A 551 2.69 33.53 30.04
CA PHE A 551 2.08 33.42 28.72
C PHE A 551 2.99 34.03 27.66
N ARG A 552 3.00 33.43 26.46
CA ARG A 552 3.61 34.03 25.26
C ARG A 552 2.80 33.69 24.03
N LEU A 553 2.97 34.47 22.97
CA LEU A 553 2.53 34.10 21.63
C LEU A 553 3.67 33.46 20.86
N ARG A 554 3.36 32.38 20.14
CA ARG A 554 4.26 31.70 19.21
C ARG A 554 3.73 31.89 17.79
N HIS A 555 4.59 32.40 16.90
CA HIS A 555 4.30 32.38 15.47
C HIS A 555 4.06 30.93 15.01
N PRO A 556 3.09 30.67 14.10
CA PRO A 556 2.81 29.34 13.56
C PRO A 556 4.08 28.53 13.26
#